data_AF-A0AB37ZF74-F1
#
_entry.id   AF-A0AB37ZF74-F1
#
_cell.length_a   1.000
_cell.length_b   1.000
_cell.length_c   1.000
_cell.angle_alpha   90.00
_cell.angle_beta   90.00
_cell.angle_gamma   90.00
#
_symmetry.space_group_name_H-M   'P 1'
#
loop_
_entity.id
_entity.type
_entity.pdbx_description
1 polymer ?
#
loop_
_entity_poly.entity_id
_entity_poly.type
_entity_poly.pdbx_seq_one_letter_code
_entity_poly.pdbx_strand_id
1 'polypeptide(L)'
;MEQFLLLMLVVLAPPFFGVGLVALVMGKGEWKNSRWRSILTLHPEDGLVHQGLLWVSIVIPFLYFLILGMAAWHGYNISIDAEGFKKFIEISVLPLATLSISLPLAGLVSKLHSTQQTAVQIAVVSRKNNFDAFYSHRKELFSYFAQIGTVTYLGCLVAEYKIHPNIHQAFFSGDPKNGIPEPREQAFESVRSDLDFILKLLRAVVARNDEKAFDYYLSACNSILSVAKRLGVAEVSIGMVEKGASFSVQYDDTGLTPVATVGKTTVEILASVRYLRNFFNNLCTFASSKPHDAAEQYHHLLYGGSELLSRKTLTIESIQATEIQKILNDESFKRFLDGRS
;
A
#
# COMPACT_ATOMS: atom_id res chain seq x y z
N MET A 1 -60.16 39.04 11.95
CA MET A 1 -58.74 39.38 11.72
C MET A 1 -57.88 39.04 12.95
N GLU A 2 -58.32 39.43 14.16
CA GLU A 2 -57.58 39.16 15.41
C GLU A 2 -57.38 37.67 15.76
N GLN A 3 -58.43 36.84 15.66
CA GLN A 3 -58.31 35.40 15.93
C GLN A 3 -57.33 34.68 14.98
N PHE A 4 -57.26 35.14 13.73
CA PHE A 4 -56.31 34.62 12.75
C PHE A 4 -54.87 34.99 13.10
N LEU A 5 -54.63 36.23 13.56
CA LEU A 5 -53.32 36.68 14.04
C LEU A 5 -52.88 35.90 15.29
N LEU A 6 -53.80 35.64 16.22
CA LEU A 6 -53.54 34.85 17.42
C LEU A 6 -53.19 33.39 17.09
N LEU A 7 -53.90 32.80 16.14
CA LEU A 7 -53.60 31.46 15.62
C LEU A 7 -52.21 31.40 14.97
N MET A 8 -51.88 32.39 14.12
CA MET A 8 -50.55 32.49 13.52
C MET A 8 -49.44 32.61 14.57
N LEU A 9 -49.67 33.39 15.63
CA LEU A 9 -48.72 33.53 16.73
C LEU A 9 -48.52 32.19 17.46
N VAL A 10 -49.60 31.46 17.77
CA VAL A 10 -49.53 30.16 18.46
C VAL A 10 -48.77 29.11 17.63
N VAL A 11 -48.90 29.14 16.31
CA VAL A 11 -48.21 28.19 15.41
C VAL A 11 -46.75 28.59 15.15
N LEU A 12 -46.46 29.87 14.97
CA LEU A 12 -45.12 30.30 14.54
C LEU A 12 -44.20 30.60 15.71
N ALA A 13 -44.72 31.11 16.83
CA ALA A 13 -43.89 31.50 17.98
C ALA A 13 -43.07 30.33 18.56
N PRO A 14 -43.64 29.14 18.86
CA PRO A 14 -42.88 28.08 19.53
C PRO A 14 -41.65 27.61 18.74
N PRO A 15 -41.70 27.40 17.42
CA PRO A 15 -40.50 27.13 16.62
C PRO A 15 -39.45 28.24 16.68
N PHE A 16 -39.83 29.51 16.49
CA PHE A 16 -38.86 30.62 16.50
C PHE A 16 -38.21 30.81 17.87
N PHE A 17 -39.01 30.79 18.94
CA PHE A 17 -38.50 30.91 20.31
C PHE A 17 -37.68 29.68 20.72
N GLY A 18 -38.12 28.47 20.36
CA GLY A 18 -37.41 27.23 20.68
C GLY A 18 -36.04 27.17 20.03
N VAL A 19 -35.95 27.45 18.73
CA VAL A 19 -34.65 27.50 18.04
C VAL A 19 -33.79 28.65 18.61
N GLY A 20 -34.37 29.82 18.88
CA GLY A 20 -33.64 30.96 19.46
C GLY A 20 -33.08 30.68 20.86
N LEU A 21 -33.85 30.02 21.72
CA LEU A 21 -33.43 29.61 23.06
C LEU A 21 -32.26 28.62 22.98
N VAL A 22 -32.39 27.59 22.15
CA VAL A 22 -31.31 26.61 21.95
C VAL A 22 -30.10 27.29 21.33
N ALA A 23 -30.29 28.28 20.47
CA ALA A 23 -29.19 29.04 19.88
C ALA A 23 -28.41 29.89 20.87
N LEU A 24 -29.10 30.51 21.81
CA LEU A 24 -28.48 31.23 22.92
C LEU A 24 -27.59 30.29 23.75
N VAL A 25 -28.10 29.12 24.12
CA VAL A 25 -27.43 28.21 25.06
C VAL A 25 -26.35 27.36 24.39
N MET A 26 -26.60 26.85 23.18
CA MET A 26 -25.77 25.82 22.53
C MET A 26 -25.15 26.23 21.20
N GLY A 27 -25.54 27.38 20.65
CA GLY A 27 -25.00 27.85 19.39
C GLY A 27 -23.52 28.20 19.48
N LYS A 28 -22.72 27.70 18.54
CA LYS A 28 -21.28 27.97 18.43
C LYS A 28 -21.03 29.03 17.33
N GLY A 29 -20.09 29.96 17.56
CA GLY A 29 -19.67 30.99 16.59
C GLY A 29 -20.43 32.32 16.65
N GLU A 30 -20.17 33.20 15.68
CA GLU A 30 -20.76 34.55 15.61
C GLU A 30 -22.27 34.53 15.34
N TRP A 31 -22.97 35.54 15.86
CA TRP A 31 -24.43 35.58 16.03
C TRP A 31 -25.26 35.52 14.74
N LYS A 32 -24.68 35.86 13.58
CA LYS A 32 -25.45 36.03 12.33
C LYS A 32 -25.86 34.72 11.67
N ASN A 33 -24.94 33.98 11.04
CA ASN A 33 -25.29 32.81 10.23
C ASN A 33 -24.68 31.50 10.73
N SER A 34 -23.52 31.55 11.39
CA SER A 34 -22.83 30.36 11.90
C SER A 34 -23.58 29.71 13.06
N ARG A 35 -24.11 30.54 13.98
CA ARG A 35 -24.72 30.06 15.22
C ARG A 35 -26.01 29.27 14.98
N TRP A 36 -26.87 29.73 14.09
CA TRP A 36 -28.12 29.04 13.73
C TRP A 36 -27.85 27.75 12.96
N ARG A 37 -26.88 27.77 12.05
CA ARG A 37 -26.47 26.58 11.29
C ARG A 37 -25.85 25.51 12.18
N SER A 38 -25.07 25.89 13.20
CA SER A 38 -24.41 24.92 14.09
C SER A 38 -25.39 24.09 14.91
N ILE A 39 -26.58 24.61 15.19
CA ILE A 39 -27.60 23.92 16.00
C ILE A 39 -28.40 22.94 15.14
N LEU A 40 -28.63 23.31 13.88
CA LEU A 40 -29.38 22.48 12.93
C LEU A 40 -28.51 21.47 12.18
N THR A 41 -27.18 21.54 12.38
CA THR A 41 -26.23 20.58 11.83
C THR A 41 -25.84 19.59 12.91
N LEU A 42 -25.76 18.31 12.53
CA LEU A 42 -25.25 17.27 13.41
C LEU A 42 -23.73 17.16 13.26
N HIS A 43 -23.05 17.11 14.41
CA HIS A 43 -21.61 16.97 14.50
C HIS A 43 -21.27 15.57 15.04
N PRO A 44 -20.86 14.61 14.19
CA PRO A 44 -20.63 13.23 14.61
C PRO A 44 -19.51 13.09 15.65
N GLU A 45 -18.56 14.01 15.68
CA GLU A 45 -17.46 14.04 16.66
C GLU A 45 -17.93 14.35 18.11
N ASP A 46 -19.06 15.05 18.26
CA ASP A 46 -19.59 15.44 19.57
C ASP A 46 -20.68 14.45 20.05
N GLY A 47 -20.81 14.28 21.36
CA GLY A 47 -21.87 13.45 21.95
C GLY A 47 -23.28 13.97 21.65
N LEU A 48 -24.29 13.08 21.61
CA LEU A 48 -25.67 13.42 21.24
C LEU A 48 -26.28 14.57 22.07
N VAL A 49 -25.97 14.64 23.37
CA VAL A 49 -26.49 15.67 24.28
C VAL A 49 -25.98 17.08 23.91
N HIS A 50 -24.85 17.17 23.20
CA HIS A 50 -24.28 18.44 22.77
C HIS A 50 -24.85 18.91 21.42
N GLN A 51 -25.72 18.11 20.80
CA GLN A 51 -26.34 18.45 19.52
C GLN A 51 -27.52 19.37 19.74
N GLY A 52 -27.46 20.57 19.16
CA GLY A 52 -28.55 21.54 19.24
C GLY A 52 -29.87 20.99 18.69
N LEU A 53 -29.81 20.17 17.64
CA LEU A 53 -30.99 19.58 17.01
C LEU A 53 -31.79 18.66 17.96
N LEU A 54 -31.10 17.98 18.90
CA LEU A 54 -31.76 17.20 19.95
C LEU A 54 -32.61 18.11 20.83
N TRP A 55 -32.04 19.22 21.30
CA TRP A 55 -32.76 20.14 22.16
C TRP A 55 -33.87 20.87 21.42
N VAL A 56 -33.69 21.22 20.15
CA VAL A 56 -34.77 21.75 19.31
C VAL A 56 -35.94 20.77 19.23
N SER A 57 -35.65 19.46 19.08
CA SER A 57 -36.67 18.40 19.02
C SER A 57 -37.45 18.20 20.32
N ILE A 58 -36.94 18.69 21.46
CA ILE A 58 -37.57 18.60 22.78
C ILE A 58 -38.25 19.92 23.16
N VAL A 59 -37.53 21.04 23.01
CA VAL A 59 -37.96 22.38 23.43
C VAL A 59 -39.16 22.87 22.61
N ILE A 60 -39.20 22.64 21.29
CA ILE A 60 -40.34 23.11 20.49
C ILE A 60 -41.65 22.41 20.91
N PRO A 61 -41.74 21.07 20.97
CA PRO A 61 -42.92 20.38 21.51
C PRO A 61 -43.29 20.81 22.93
N PHE A 62 -42.29 21.06 23.78
CA PHE A 62 -42.52 21.54 25.14
C PHE A 62 -43.14 22.94 25.18
N LEU A 63 -42.69 23.87 24.32
CA LEU A 63 -43.29 25.20 24.21
C LEU A 63 -44.72 25.13 23.67
N TYR A 64 -45.01 24.23 22.72
CA TYR A 64 -46.38 23.96 22.27
C TYR A 64 -47.26 23.44 23.40
N PHE A 65 -46.77 22.51 24.22
CA PHE A 65 -47.47 22.02 25.40
C PHE A 65 -47.85 23.14 26.36
N LEU A 66 -46.92 24.07 26.64
CA LEU A 66 -47.20 25.20 27.54
C LEU A 66 -48.24 26.16 26.94
N ILE A 67 -48.09 26.56 25.67
CA ILE A 67 -48.99 27.54 25.05
C ILE A 67 -50.40 26.96 24.87
N LEU A 68 -50.51 25.74 24.35
CA LEU A 68 -51.80 25.06 24.18
C LEU A 68 -52.39 24.68 25.54
N GLY A 69 -51.56 24.32 26.51
CA GLY A 69 -51.96 24.04 27.89
C GLY A 69 -52.59 25.26 28.55
N MET A 70 -51.92 26.41 28.53
CA MET A 70 -52.45 27.66 29.08
C MET A 70 -53.82 28.03 28.49
N ALA A 71 -54.03 27.78 27.19
CA ALA A 71 -55.32 27.98 26.55
C ALA A 71 -56.37 26.95 27.01
N ALA A 72 -56.01 25.67 27.08
CA ALA A 72 -56.92 24.58 27.47
C ALA A 72 -57.30 24.60 28.95
N TRP A 73 -56.42 25.09 29.83
CA TRP A 73 -56.62 25.15 31.27
C TRP A 73 -57.33 26.44 31.73
N HIS A 74 -57.60 27.36 30.80
CA HIS A 74 -58.26 28.61 31.14
C HIS A 74 -59.65 28.35 31.75
N GLY A 75 -59.90 28.91 32.94
CA GLY A 75 -61.15 28.75 33.67
C GLY A 75 -61.26 27.50 34.56
N TYR A 76 -60.20 26.67 34.63
CA TYR A 76 -60.13 25.54 35.54
C TYR A 76 -59.29 25.84 36.79
N ASN A 77 -59.61 25.20 37.91
CA ASN A 77 -58.82 25.23 39.14
C ASN A 77 -58.05 23.92 39.32
N ILE A 78 -56.89 24.00 39.97
CA ILE A 78 -56.06 22.82 40.27
C ILE A 78 -56.74 22.00 41.37
N SER A 79 -57.02 20.73 41.08
CA SER A 79 -57.46 19.72 42.06
C SER A 79 -56.49 18.53 42.03
N ILE A 80 -55.99 18.12 43.19
CA ILE A 80 -55.04 17.01 43.34
C ILE A 80 -55.78 15.80 43.91
N ASP A 81 -56.75 15.31 43.14
CA ASP A 81 -57.54 14.12 43.43
C ASP A 81 -57.79 13.32 42.13
N ALA A 82 -58.40 12.13 42.26
CA ALA A 82 -58.62 11.24 41.12
C ALA A 82 -59.46 11.90 40.01
N GLU A 83 -60.48 12.68 40.39
CA GLU A 83 -61.33 13.39 39.45
C GLU A 83 -60.60 14.55 38.76
N GLY A 84 -59.79 15.30 39.51
CA GLY A 84 -58.91 16.35 39.00
C GLY A 84 -57.91 15.85 37.98
N PHE A 85 -57.23 14.72 38.25
CA PHE A 85 -56.32 14.11 37.27
C PHE A 85 -57.03 13.64 36.01
N LYS A 86 -58.20 13.01 36.14
CA LYS A 86 -59.01 12.60 35.00
C LYS A 86 -59.39 13.80 34.13
N LYS A 87 -59.85 14.89 34.77
CA LYS A 87 -60.24 16.10 34.04
C LYS A 87 -59.03 16.79 33.39
N PHE A 88 -57.88 16.82 34.06
CA PHE A 88 -56.64 17.35 33.49
C PHE A 88 -56.25 16.61 32.20
N ILE A 89 -56.28 15.27 32.19
CA ILE A 89 -55.99 14.49 30.99
C ILE A 89 -57.01 14.78 29.87
N GLU A 90 -58.30 14.83 30.22
CA GLU A 90 -59.38 15.11 29.26
C GLU A 90 -59.23 16.48 28.57
N ILE A 91 -58.89 17.53 29.32
CA ILE A 91 -58.71 18.87 28.75
C ILE A 91 -57.33 19.06 28.10
N SER A 92 -56.33 18.26 28.48
CA SER A 92 -54.95 18.39 28.01
C SER A 92 -54.60 17.44 26.87
N VAL A 93 -55.57 16.77 26.24
CA VAL A 93 -55.32 15.82 25.14
C VAL A 93 -54.43 16.44 24.05
N LEU A 94 -54.76 17.63 23.56
CA LEU A 94 -53.99 18.30 22.53
C LEU A 94 -52.60 18.75 23.02
N PRO A 95 -52.46 19.46 24.17
CA PRO A 95 -51.16 19.77 24.75
C PRO A 95 -50.27 18.52 24.93
N LEU A 96 -50.79 17.45 25.53
CA LEU A 96 -50.05 16.22 25.78
C LEU A 96 -49.69 15.49 24.48
N ALA A 97 -50.56 15.52 23.47
CA ALA A 97 -50.25 15.00 22.15
C ALA A 97 -49.09 15.77 21.50
N THR A 98 -49.04 17.09 21.64
CA THR A 98 -47.89 17.85 21.12
C THR A 98 -46.61 17.56 21.89
N LEU A 99 -46.66 17.45 23.22
CA LEU A 99 -45.51 17.08 24.03
C LEU A 99 -44.97 15.69 23.66
N SER A 100 -45.85 14.73 23.40
CA SER A 100 -45.46 13.36 23.10
C SER A 100 -44.63 13.24 21.81
N ILE A 101 -44.78 14.19 20.86
CA ILE A 101 -43.98 14.28 19.63
C ILE A 101 -42.49 14.54 19.93
N SER A 102 -42.13 15.05 21.11
CA SER A 102 -40.73 15.19 21.52
C SER A 102 -39.98 13.85 21.51
N LEU A 103 -40.64 12.76 21.91
CA LEU A 103 -40.04 11.42 21.96
C LEU A 103 -39.66 10.89 20.57
N PRO A 104 -40.58 10.81 19.57
CA PRO A 104 -40.22 10.35 18.23
C PRO A 104 -39.26 11.30 17.53
N LEU A 105 -39.33 12.63 17.74
CA LEU A 105 -38.37 13.55 17.14
C LEU A 105 -36.97 13.40 17.74
N ALA A 106 -36.84 13.30 19.06
CA ALA A 106 -35.55 13.05 19.71
C ALA A 106 -34.97 11.67 19.30
N GLY A 107 -35.83 10.67 19.17
CA GLY A 107 -35.48 9.34 18.65
C GLY A 107 -34.94 9.40 17.21
N LEU A 108 -35.59 10.17 16.32
CA LEU A 108 -35.12 10.39 14.95
C LEU A 108 -33.75 11.07 14.92
N VAL A 109 -33.57 12.15 15.69
CA VAL A 109 -32.29 12.87 15.78
C VAL A 109 -31.18 11.94 16.29
N SER A 110 -31.47 11.13 17.31
CA SER A 110 -30.54 10.13 17.84
C SER A 110 -30.10 9.13 16.77
N LYS A 111 -31.03 8.60 15.98
CA LYS A 111 -30.72 7.66 14.90
C LYS A 111 -29.90 8.29 13.77
N LEU A 112 -30.25 9.51 13.36
CA LEU A 112 -29.48 10.25 12.35
C LEU A 112 -28.04 10.51 12.82
N HIS A 113 -27.87 10.96 14.07
CA HIS A 113 -26.56 11.20 14.67
C HIS A 113 -25.73 9.91 14.75
N SER A 114 -26.30 8.83 15.27
CA SER A 114 -25.62 7.52 15.34
C SER A 114 -25.21 6.99 13.96
N THR A 115 -26.03 7.21 12.92
CA THR A 115 -25.71 6.81 11.55
C THR A 115 -24.52 7.59 10.99
N GLN A 116 -24.47 8.91 11.21
CA GLN A 116 -23.34 9.74 10.81
C GLN A 116 -22.06 9.40 11.57
N GLN A 117 -22.16 9.16 12.88
CA GLN A 117 -21.02 8.68 13.69
C GLN A 117 -20.46 7.37 13.14
N THR A 118 -21.34 6.43 12.81
CA THR A 118 -20.96 5.13 12.25
C THR A 118 -20.25 5.32 10.91
N ALA A 119 -20.75 6.21 10.03
CA ALA A 119 -20.11 6.50 8.75
C ALA A 119 -18.70 7.08 8.91
N VAL A 120 -18.51 8.04 9.82
CA VAL A 120 -17.18 8.61 10.13
C VAL A 120 -16.25 7.54 10.72
N GLN A 121 -16.76 6.73 11.64
CA GLN A 121 -15.98 5.65 12.24
C GLN A 121 -15.55 4.61 11.21
N ILE A 122 -16.43 4.21 10.29
CA ILE A 122 -16.09 3.31 9.17
C ILE A 122 -14.97 3.93 8.33
N ALA A 123 -15.05 5.21 7.99
CA ALA A 123 -14.02 5.88 7.20
C ALA A 123 -12.66 5.92 7.92
N VAL A 124 -12.64 6.24 9.21
CA VAL A 124 -11.41 6.27 10.03
C VAL A 124 -10.81 4.87 10.17
N VAL A 125 -11.64 3.87 10.47
CA VAL A 125 -11.21 2.46 10.62
C VAL A 125 -10.71 1.92 9.28
N SER A 126 -11.43 2.18 8.18
CA SER A 126 -11.01 1.76 6.84
C SER A 126 -9.66 2.36 6.48
N ARG A 127 -9.46 3.67 6.73
CA ARG A 127 -8.16 4.31 6.52
C ARG A 127 -7.07 3.64 7.34
N LYS A 128 -7.28 3.45 8.65
CA LYS A 128 -6.31 2.79 9.52
C LYS A 128 -5.98 1.37 9.03
N ASN A 129 -6.99 0.57 8.72
CA ASN A 129 -6.81 -0.79 8.22
C ASN A 129 -6.00 -0.81 6.93
N ASN A 130 -6.21 0.15 6.02
CA ASN A 130 -5.44 0.24 4.79
C ASN A 130 -3.96 0.56 5.08
N PHE A 131 -3.68 1.52 5.97
CA PHE A 131 -2.31 1.82 6.39
C PHE A 131 -1.64 0.61 7.05
N ASP A 132 -2.34 -0.05 7.97
CA ASP A 132 -1.84 -1.23 8.68
C ASP A 132 -1.57 -2.38 7.70
N ALA A 133 -2.46 -2.61 6.73
CA ALA A 133 -2.29 -3.64 5.70
C ALA A 133 -1.07 -3.36 4.80
N PHE A 134 -0.89 -2.11 4.35
CA PHE A 134 0.25 -1.72 3.52
C PHE A 134 1.59 -1.99 4.22
N TYR A 135 1.74 -1.49 5.45
CA TYR A 135 2.99 -1.65 6.20
C TYR A 135 3.21 -3.07 6.68
N SER A 136 2.13 -3.80 7.01
CA SER A 136 2.22 -5.22 7.36
C SER A 136 2.71 -6.04 6.17
N HIS A 137 2.12 -5.87 4.98
CA HIS A 137 2.60 -6.53 3.77
C HIS A 137 4.08 -6.27 3.51
N ARG A 138 4.52 -5.01 3.64
CA ARG A 138 5.94 -4.65 3.49
C ARG A 138 6.82 -5.33 4.55
N LYS A 139 6.40 -5.35 5.81
CA LYS A 139 7.14 -6.00 6.92
C LYS A 139 7.23 -7.51 6.71
N GLU A 140 6.13 -8.14 6.30
CA GLU A 140 6.08 -9.57 6.03
C GLU A 140 7.00 -9.96 4.88
N LEU A 141 7.15 -9.12 3.85
CA LEU A 141 8.15 -9.35 2.79
C LEU A 141 9.56 -9.47 3.38
N PHE A 142 9.99 -8.54 4.24
CA PHE A 142 11.31 -8.61 4.88
C PHE A 142 11.45 -9.82 5.80
N SER A 143 10.41 -10.11 6.59
CA SER A 143 10.37 -11.27 7.48
C SER A 143 10.51 -12.59 6.70
N TYR A 144 9.77 -12.72 5.61
CA TYR A 144 9.78 -13.89 4.74
C TYR A 144 11.18 -14.20 4.20
N PHE A 145 11.91 -13.19 3.70
CA PHE A 145 13.27 -13.42 3.22
C PHE A 145 14.28 -13.65 4.36
N ALA A 146 14.12 -12.96 5.49
CA ALA A 146 15.00 -13.16 6.64
C ALA A 146 14.93 -14.61 7.18
N GLN A 147 13.77 -15.26 7.09
CA GLN A 147 13.59 -16.66 7.48
C GLN A 147 14.35 -17.66 6.59
N ILE A 148 14.68 -17.29 5.35
CA ILE A 148 15.49 -18.15 4.45
C ILE A 148 16.93 -18.23 4.98
N GLY A 149 17.43 -17.15 5.57
CA GLY A 149 18.76 -17.10 6.16
C GLY A 149 19.87 -17.08 5.10
N THR A 150 20.92 -17.86 5.36
CA THR A 150 22.12 -17.94 4.51
C THR A 150 22.15 -19.26 3.75
N VAL A 151 22.35 -19.18 2.43
CA VAL A 151 22.42 -20.36 1.55
C VAL A 151 23.72 -20.31 0.75
N THR A 152 24.47 -21.42 0.75
CA THR A 152 25.69 -21.54 -0.05
C THR A 152 25.39 -22.21 -1.39
N TYR A 153 25.62 -21.50 -2.47
CA TYR A 153 25.45 -21.98 -3.84
C TYR A 153 26.77 -22.53 -4.38
N LEU A 154 26.76 -23.81 -4.77
CA LEU A 154 27.89 -24.52 -5.38
C LEU A 154 29.22 -24.40 -4.60
N GLY A 155 29.17 -24.15 -3.30
CA GLY A 155 30.35 -23.98 -2.44
C GLY A 155 31.16 -22.69 -2.65
N CYS A 156 30.79 -21.83 -3.62
CA CYS A 156 31.59 -20.64 -3.97
C CYS A 156 30.89 -19.29 -3.70
N LEU A 157 29.56 -19.30 -3.58
CA LEU A 157 28.76 -18.10 -3.32
C LEU A 157 27.92 -18.31 -2.06
N VAL A 158 28.23 -17.55 -1.01
CA VAL A 158 27.41 -17.46 0.20
C VAL A 158 26.41 -16.33 -0.01
N ALA A 159 25.13 -16.65 -0.04
CA ALA A 159 24.05 -15.71 -0.27
C ALA A 159 23.28 -15.45 1.02
N GLU A 160 23.19 -14.19 1.43
CA GLU A 160 22.38 -13.78 2.58
C GLU A 160 21.07 -13.19 2.06
N TYR A 161 19.93 -13.75 2.45
CA TYR A 161 18.62 -13.30 1.95
C TYR A 161 18.16 -12.01 2.66
N LYS A 162 18.90 -10.92 2.45
CA LYS A 162 18.57 -9.56 2.89
C LYS A 162 17.94 -8.78 1.75
N ILE A 163 16.71 -8.30 1.96
CA ILE A 163 16.02 -7.49 0.96
C ILE A 163 16.43 -6.03 1.07
N HIS A 164 16.78 -5.43 -0.07
CA HIS A 164 16.89 -3.98 -0.15
C HIS A 164 15.51 -3.29 -0.12
N PRO A 165 15.29 -2.21 0.66
CA PRO A 165 13.97 -1.59 0.81
C PRO A 165 13.27 -1.17 -0.49
N ASN A 166 14.03 -0.91 -1.55
CA ASN A 166 13.49 -0.54 -2.87
C ASN A 166 12.77 -1.69 -3.57
N ILE A 167 12.98 -2.96 -3.19
CA ILE A 167 12.33 -4.11 -3.83
C ILE A 167 10.82 -4.06 -3.67
N HIS A 168 10.35 -3.65 -2.48
CA HIS A 168 8.91 -3.46 -2.27
C HIS A 168 8.34 -2.42 -3.24
N GLN A 169 9.04 -1.30 -3.43
CA GLN A 169 8.59 -0.25 -4.36
C GLN A 169 8.77 -0.64 -5.84
N ALA A 170 9.75 -1.47 -6.18
CA ALA A 170 10.02 -1.88 -7.55
C ALA A 170 9.01 -2.92 -8.06
N PHE A 171 8.62 -3.86 -7.20
CA PHE A 171 7.78 -5.01 -7.58
C PHE A 171 6.33 -4.89 -7.13
N PHE A 172 5.98 -3.93 -6.27
CA PHE A 172 4.60 -3.70 -5.85
C PHE A 172 4.14 -2.27 -6.15
N SER A 173 2.88 -2.14 -6.57
CA SER A 173 2.19 -0.87 -6.79
C SER A 173 1.08 -0.71 -5.76
N GLY A 174 1.00 0.48 -5.17
CA GLY A 174 -0.02 0.80 -4.19
C GLY A 174 0.37 2.00 -3.36
N ASP A 175 -0.64 2.65 -2.79
CA ASP A 175 -0.48 3.71 -1.80
C ASP A 175 -1.01 3.20 -0.46
N PRO A 176 -0.43 3.61 0.69
CA PRO A 176 -0.95 3.26 2.00
C PRO A 176 -2.45 3.53 2.20
N LYS A 177 -3.02 4.49 1.47
CA LYS A 177 -4.46 4.77 1.48
C LYS A 177 -5.32 3.64 0.91
N ASN A 178 -4.78 2.79 0.04
CA ASN A 178 -5.52 1.76 -0.68
C ASN A 178 -5.36 0.35 -0.07
N GLY A 179 -4.48 0.17 0.91
CA GLY A 179 -4.31 -1.10 1.61
C GLY A 179 -3.19 -1.95 1.04
N ILE A 180 -3.51 -3.22 0.74
CA ILE A 180 -2.53 -4.22 0.30
C ILE A 180 -1.99 -3.83 -1.09
N PRO A 181 -0.67 -3.69 -1.26
CA PRO A 181 -0.05 -3.44 -2.56
C PRO A 181 -0.25 -4.60 -3.53
N GLU A 182 -0.46 -4.28 -4.80
CA GLU A 182 -0.59 -5.28 -5.86
C GLU A 182 0.77 -5.55 -6.53
N PRO A 183 1.06 -6.79 -6.95
CA PRO A 183 2.24 -7.10 -7.75
C PRO A 183 2.25 -6.35 -9.09
N ARG A 184 3.40 -5.79 -9.45
CA ARG A 184 3.62 -5.20 -10.77
C ARG A 184 3.98 -6.29 -11.77
N GLU A 185 2.99 -6.89 -12.41
CA GLU A 185 3.20 -8.01 -13.34
C GLU A 185 4.26 -7.72 -14.41
N GLN A 186 4.33 -6.50 -14.95
CA GLN A 186 5.36 -6.10 -15.92
C GLN A 186 6.79 -6.20 -15.36
N ALA A 187 7.00 -5.88 -14.08
CA ALA A 187 8.30 -5.99 -13.43
C ALA A 187 8.71 -7.47 -13.26
N PHE A 188 7.76 -8.33 -12.88
CA PHE A 188 7.98 -9.77 -12.79
C PHE A 188 8.27 -10.39 -14.17
N GLU A 189 7.49 -10.03 -15.18
CA GLU A 189 7.67 -10.54 -16.56
C GLU A 189 9.02 -10.13 -17.15
N SER A 190 9.44 -8.88 -16.91
CA SER A 190 10.74 -8.40 -17.36
C SER A 190 11.90 -9.22 -16.76
N VAL A 191 11.89 -9.46 -15.44
CA VAL A 191 12.94 -10.28 -14.81
C VAL A 191 12.89 -11.73 -15.31
N ARG A 192 11.70 -12.30 -15.50
CA ARG A 192 11.54 -13.65 -16.04
C ARG A 192 12.16 -13.78 -17.43
N SER A 193 11.82 -12.84 -18.32
CA SER A 193 12.36 -12.80 -19.68
C SER A 193 13.88 -12.65 -19.71
N ASP A 194 14.45 -11.85 -18.80
CA ASP A 194 15.89 -11.68 -18.71
C ASP A 194 16.60 -12.92 -18.16
N LEU A 195 15.99 -13.64 -17.21
CA LEU A 195 16.51 -14.94 -16.75
C LEU A 195 16.53 -15.97 -17.89
N ASP A 196 15.47 -16.05 -18.70
CA ASP A 196 15.44 -16.91 -19.89
C ASP A 196 16.53 -16.52 -20.90
N PHE A 197 16.74 -15.20 -21.11
CA PHE A 197 17.78 -14.69 -21.99
C PHE A 197 19.19 -15.05 -21.49
N ILE A 198 19.45 -14.92 -20.19
CA ILE A 198 20.71 -15.35 -19.56
C ILE A 198 20.95 -16.83 -19.81
N LEU A 199 19.95 -17.70 -19.60
CA LEU A 199 20.08 -19.14 -19.81
C LEU A 199 20.35 -19.49 -21.27
N LYS A 200 19.71 -18.78 -22.21
CA LYS A 200 19.95 -18.92 -23.65
C LYS A 200 21.40 -18.56 -24.00
N LEU A 201 21.91 -17.44 -23.48
CA LEU A 201 23.30 -17.01 -23.72
C LEU A 201 24.31 -17.99 -23.13
N LEU A 202 24.15 -18.40 -21.86
CA LEU A 202 25.07 -19.34 -21.21
C LEU A 202 25.09 -20.69 -21.91
N ARG A 203 23.95 -21.18 -22.41
CA ARG A 203 23.92 -22.39 -23.24
C ARG A 203 24.73 -22.20 -24.53
N ALA A 204 24.64 -21.04 -25.18
CA ALA A 204 25.43 -20.75 -26.38
C ALA A 204 26.93 -20.67 -26.07
N VAL A 205 27.32 -20.16 -24.90
CA VAL A 205 28.73 -20.16 -24.44
C VAL A 205 29.23 -21.59 -24.28
N VAL A 206 28.48 -22.46 -23.62
CA VAL A 206 28.90 -23.86 -23.36
C VAL A 206 28.92 -24.70 -24.65
N ALA A 207 28.09 -24.36 -25.64
CA ALA A 207 28.00 -25.10 -26.90
C ALA A 207 29.07 -24.73 -27.94
N ARG A 208 29.84 -23.64 -27.73
CA ARG A 208 30.74 -23.07 -28.74
C ARG A 208 32.16 -22.92 -28.19
N ASN A 209 33.13 -22.98 -29.10
CA ASN A 209 34.56 -22.76 -28.83
C ASN A 209 35.15 -21.66 -29.74
N ASP A 210 34.33 -20.75 -30.27
CA ASP A 210 34.73 -19.67 -31.17
C ASP A 210 34.72 -18.29 -30.48
N GLU A 211 35.25 -17.25 -31.13
CA GLU A 211 35.31 -15.88 -30.57
C GLU A 211 33.94 -15.33 -30.16
N LYS A 212 32.87 -15.74 -30.85
CA LYS A 212 31.49 -15.37 -30.53
C LYS A 212 31.02 -15.94 -29.17
N ALA A 213 31.67 -16.96 -28.64
CA ALA A 213 31.40 -17.45 -27.30
C ALA A 213 31.76 -16.39 -26.23
N PHE A 214 32.79 -15.58 -26.47
CA PHE A 214 33.18 -14.50 -25.56
C PHE A 214 32.15 -13.35 -25.57
N ASP A 215 31.63 -12.98 -26.74
CA ASP A 215 30.58 -11.95 -26.86
C ASP A 215 29.29 -12.35 -26.12
N TYR A 216 28.87 -13.61 -26.29
CA TYR A 216 27.72 -14.15 -25.56
C TYR A 216 27.98 -14.22 -24.06
N TYR A 217 29.21 -14.52 -23.66
CA TYR A 217 29.62 -14.54 -22.27
C TYR A 217 29.55 -13.15 -21.62
N LEU A 218 30.09 -12.11 -22.28
CA LEU A 218 30.00 -10.73 -21.79
C LEU A 218 28.56 -10.24 -21.75
N SER A 219 27.77 -10.57 -22.79
CA SER A 219 26.33 -10.27 -22.82
C SER A 219 25.60 -10.92 -21.65
N ALA A 220 25.93 -12.18 -21.31
CA ALA A 220 25.34 -12.88 -20.19
C ALA A 220 25.70 -12.20 -18.86
N CYS A 221 26.96 -11.80 -18.68
CA CYS A 221 27.41 -11.06 -17.50
C CYS A 221 26.63 -9.76 -17.32
N ASN A 222 26.46 -8.98 -18.40
CA ASN A 222 25.71 -7.72 -18.34
C ASN A 222 24.23 -7.95 -17.96
N SER A 223 23.57 -8.95 -18.57
CA SER A 223 22.20 -9.32 -18.21
C SER A 223 22.08 -9.81 -16.76
N ILE A 224 23.03 -10.62 -16.27
CA ILE A 224 23.09 -11.05 -14.87
C ILE A 224 23.19 -9.84 -13.94
N LEU A 225 24.05 -8.88 -14.23
CA LEU A 225 24.20 -7.66 -13.43
C LEU A 225 22.95 -6.80 -13.44
N SER A 226 22.29 -6.67 -14.59
CA SER A 226 21.02 -5.97 -14.71
C SER A 226 19.92 -6.60 -13.84
N VAL A 227 19.82 -7.94 -13.85
CA VAL A 227 18.87 -8.67 -13.00
C VAL A 227 19.24 -8.52 -11.52
N ALA A 228 20.52 -8.67 -11.16
CA ALA A 228 21.00 -8.53 -9.79
C ALA A 228 20.70 -7.15 -9.21
N LYS A 229 20.93 -6.07 -9.98
CA LYS A 229 20.63 -4.70 -9.56
C LYS A 229 19.13 -4.48 -9.36
N ARG A 230 18.28 -5.00 -10.25
CA ARG A 230 16.82 -4.90 -10.13
C ARG A 230 16.29 -5.68 -8.93
N LEU A 231 16.88 -6.84 -8.64
CA LEU A 231 16.55 -7.66 -7.47
C LEU A 231 17.25 -7.18 -6.18
N GLY A 232 18.10 -6.16 -6.25
CA GLY A 232 18.79 -5.61 -5.08
C GLY A 232 19.76 -6.59 -4.43
N VAL A 233 20.30 -7.52 -5.22
CA VAL A 233 21.18 -8.60 -4.77
C VAL A 233 22.65 -8.13 -4.87
N ALA A 234 23.19 -7.69 -3.74
CA ALA A 234 24.53 -7.09 -3.66
C ALA A 234 25.66 -8.11 -3.83
N GLU A 235 25.46 -9.35 -3.40
CA GLU A 235 26.45 -10.42 -3.48
C GLU A 235 26.84 -10.74 -4.93
N VAL A 236 25.90 -10.56 -5.87
CA VAL A 236 26.16 -10.71 -7.31
C VAL A 236 26.56 -9.38 -7.94
N SER A 237 25.81 -8.31 -7.69
CA SER A 237 26.04 -7.02 -8.36
C SER A 237 27.31 -6.28 -7.91
N ILE A 238 27.84 -6.60 -6.73
CA ILE A 238 29.08 -6.06 -6.17
C ILE A 238 30.07 -7.20 -5.93
N GLY A 239 29.70 -8.19 -5.10
CA GLY A 239 30.64 -9.22 -4.63
C GLY A 239 31.25 -10.07 -5.75
N MET A 240 30.43 -10.55 -6.69
CA MET A 240 30.92 -11.32 -7.83
C MET A 240 31.60 -10.46 -8.90
N VAL A 241 31.28 -9.18 -8.98
CA VAL A 241 31.96 -8.22 -9.87
C VAL A 241 33.38 -7.95 -9.39
N GLU A 242 33.59 -7.75 -8.09
CA GLU A 242 34.91 -7.57 -7.50
C GLU A 242 35.84 -8.77 -7.73
N LYS A 243 35.25 -9.98 -7.76
CA LYS A 243 35.97 -11.20 -8.13
C LYS A 243 36.19 -11.34 -9.62
N GLY A 244 35.44 -10.62 -10.46
CA GLY A 244 35.48 -10.74 -11.91
C GLY A 244 36.72 -10.11 -12.55
N ALA A 245 36.75 -10.13 -13.87
CA ALA A 245 37.70 -9.40 -14.69
C ALA A 245 36.98 -8.23 -15.40
N SER A 246 37.72 -7.18 -15.71
CA SER A 246 37.22 -6.04 -16.49
C SER A 246 37.83 -6.09 -17.88
N PHE A 247 36.98 -6.01 -18.91
CA PHE A 247 37.38 -6.00 -20.31
C PHE A 247 36.88 -4.71 -20.97
N SER A 248 37.66 -4.15 -21.89
CA SER A 248 37.20 -2.99 -22.67
C SER A 248 36.63 -3.48 -23.99
N VAL A 249 35.33 -3.25 -24.20
CA VAL A 249 34.65 -3.62 -25.44
C VAL A 249 34.35 -2.37 -26.26
N GLN A 250 34.70 -2.43 -27.54
CA GLN A 250 34.36 -1.39 -28.49
C GLN A 250 32.96 -1.68 -29.04
N TYR A 251 32.00 -0.82 -28.71
CA TYR A 251 30.69 -0.81 -29.37
C TYR A 251 30.72 0.24 -30.49
N ASP A 252 30.05 -0.07 -31.60
CA ASP A 252 30.00 0.81 -32.78
C ASP A 252 29.71 2.27 -32.38
N ASP A 253 30.60 3.16 -32.82
CA ASP A 253 30.62 4.63 -32.67
C ASP A 253 30.73 5.27 -31.27
N THR A 254 30.83 4.52 -30.17
CA THR A 254 30.86 5.11 -28.79
C THR A 254 32.16 4.96 -28.02
N GLY A 255 33.19 4.35 -28.62
CA GLY A 255 34.50 4.14 -28.01
C GLY A 255 34.58 2.89 -27.13
N LEU A 256 35.70 2.73 -26.41
CA LEU A 256 35.96 1.59 -25.53
C LEU A 256 35.18 1.74 -24.22
N THR A 257 34.26 0.81 -23.95
CA THR A 257 33.50 0.77 -22.70
C THR A 257 33.96 -0.38 -21.80
N PRO A 258 34.20 -0.14 -20.49
CA PRO A 258 34.57 -1.20 -19.57
C PRO A 258 33.34 -2.07 -19.23
N VAL A 259 33.45 -3.37 -19.51
CA VAL A 259 32.47 -4.40 -19.16
C VAL A 259 33.08 -5.30 -18.09
N ALA A 260 32.41 -5.39 -16.94
CA ALA A 260 32.81 -6.26 -15.85
C ALA A 260 32.15 -7.63 -15.97
N THR A 261 32.91 -8.69 -15.67
CA THR A 261 32.37 -10.05 -15.59
C THR A 261 31.85 -10.38 -14.20
N VAL A 262 31.00 -11.40 -14.14
CA VAL A 262 30.49 -11.96 -12.89
C VAL A 262 31.38 -13.15 -12.53
N GLY A 263 32.37 -12.96 -11.67
CA GLY A 263 33.36 -14.00 -11.32
C GLY A 263 34.32 -14.37 -12.46
N LYS A 264 35.11 -15.42 -12.22
CA LYS A 264 36.14 -15.95 -13.14
C LYS A 264 35.84 -17.37 -13.61
N THR A 265 35.01 -18.08 -12.86
CA THR A 265 34.75 -19.50 -13.09
C THR A 265 33.33 -19.76 -13.58
N THR A 266 33.16 -20.85 -14.34
CA THR A 266 31.86 -21.36 -14.75
C THR A 266 30.97 -21.61 -13.52
N VAL A 267 31.58 -22.09 -12.44
CA VAL A 267 30.91 -22.39 -11.16
C VAL A 267 30.34 -21.13 -10.52
N GLU A 268 31.11 -20.04 -10.44
CA GLU A 268 30.67 -18.77 -9.86
C GLU A 268 29.49 -18.16 -10.62
N ILE A 269 29.49 -18.28 -11.95
CA ILE A 269 28.40 -17.76 -12.78
C ILE A 269 27.14 -18.58 -12.62
N LEU A 270 27.26 -19.91 -12.65
CA LEU A 270 26.12 -20.78 -12.40
C LEU A 270 25.57 -20.59 -10.99
N ALA A 271 26.45 -20.39 -9.99
CA ALA A 271 26.03 -20.07 -8.63
C ALA A 271 25.26 -18.73 -8.58
N SER A 272 25.75 -17.70 -9.27
CA SER A 272 25.09 -16.40 -9.36
C SER A 272 23.72 -16.49 -10.01
N VAL A 273 23.59 -17.19 -11.15
CA VAL A 273 22.31 -17.38 -11.84
C VAL A 273 21.32 -18.18 -11.00
N ARG A 274 21.77 -19.26 -10.35
CA ARG A 274 20.94 -20.07 -9.45
C ARG A 274 20.44 -19.24 -8.27
N TYR A 275 21.30 -18.40 -7.69
CA TYR A 275 20.92 -17.51 -6.62
C TYR A 275 19.88 -16.48 -7.08
N LEU A 276 20.13 -15.76 -8.18
CA LEU A 276 19.19 -14.77 -8.71
C LEU A 276 17.83 -15.40 -9.05
N ARG A 277 17.82 -16.59 -9.67
CA ARG A 277 16.58 -17.33 -9.96
C ARG A 277 15.84 -17.70 -8.68
N ASN A 278 16.52 -18.25 -7.67
CA ASN A 278 15.87 -18.63 -6.42
C ASN A 278 15.35 -17.42 -5.65
N PHE A 279 16.12 -16.32 -5.62
CA PHE A 279 15.67 -15.05 -5.05
C PHE A 279 14.40 -14.55 -5.74
N PHE A 280 14.38 -14.55 -7.08
CA PHE A 280 13.21 -14.18 -7.86
C PHE A 280 12.02 -15.11 -7.61
N ASN A 281 12.24 -16.43 -7.55
CA ASN A 281 11.17 -17.39 -7.26
C ASN A 281 10.56 -17.19 -5.88
N ASN A 282 11.37 -16.92 -4.86
CA ASN A 282 10.87 -16.59 -3.52
C ASN A 282 10.04 -15.30 -3.54
N LEU A 283 10.46 -14.30 -4.32
CA LEU A 283 9.67 -13.08 -4.53
C LEU A 283 8.34 -13.38 -5.24
N CYS A 284 8.33 -14.23 -6.27
CA CYS A 284 7.10 -14.68 -6.93
C CYS A 284 6.17 -15.42 -5.97
N THR A 285 6.70 -16.33 -5.16
CA THR A 285 5.93 -17.08 -4.16
C THR A 285 5.27 -16.14 -3.16
N PHE A 286 6.02 -15.16 -2.63
CA PHE A 286 5.45 -14.15 -1.74
C PHE A 286 4.36 -13.32 -2.44
N ALA A 287 4.60 -12.90 -3.68
CA ALA A 287 3.66 -12.10 -4.47
C ALA A 287 2.48 -12.90 -5.04
N SER A 288 2.42 -14.22 -4.83
CA SER A 288 1.51 -15.13 -5.54
C SER A 288 1.57 -15.02 -7.08
N SER A 289 2.72 -14.60 -7.61
CA SER A 289 2.98 -14.55 -9.06
C SER A 289 3.61 -15.86 -9.54
N LYS A 290 3.60 -16.08 -10.85
CA LYS A 290 4.17 -17.30 -11.44
C LYS A 290 5.69 -17.32 -11.25
N PRO A 291 6.27 -18.38 -10.66
CA PRO A 291 7.72 -18.51 -10.56
C PRO A 291 8.36 -18.63 -11.94
N HIS A 292 9.67 -18.43 -12.01
CA HIS A 292 10.44 -18.74 -13.20
C HIS A 292 10.59 -20.26 -13.34
N ASP A 293 9.86 -20.83 -14.29
CA ASP A 293 10.02 -22.21 -14.73
C ASP A 293 10.89 -22.26 -15.99
N ALA A 294 12.05 -22.89 -15.88
CA ALA A 294 13.00 -22.97 -16.98
C ALA A 294 12.61 -24.13 -17.90
N ALA A 295 12.67 -23.92 -19.21
CA ALA A 295 12.51 -25.00 -20.18
C ALA A 295 13.50 -26.15 -19.88
N GLU A 296 13.07 -27.38 -20.11
CA GLU A 296 13.81 -28.62 -19.78
C GLU A 296 15.25 -28.62 -20.30
N GLN A 297 15.45 -28.03 -21.49
CA GLN A 297 16.76 -27.86 -22.11
C GLN A 297 17.78 -27.06 -21.28
N TYR A 298 17.35 -26.29 -20.28
CA TYR A 298 18.21 -25.51 -19.37
C TYR A 298 18.40 -26.15 -18.00
N HIS A 299 17.72 -27.27 -17.72
CA HIS A 299 17.76 -27.93 -16.41
C HIS A 299 19.18 -28.37 -16.02
N HIS A 300 20.00 -28.78 -16.98
CA HIS A 300 21.40 -29.13 -16.72
C HIS A 300 22.21 -27.95 -16.14
N LEU A 301 21.97 -26.71 -16.57
CA LEU A 301 22.66 -25.52 -16.04
C LEU A 301 22.18 -25.17 -14.62
N LEU A 302 20.89 -25.36 -14.36
CA LEU A 302 20.25 -24.94 -13.11
C LEU A 302 20.32 -25.99 -12.00
N TYR A 303 20.31 -27.27 -12.34
CA TYR A 303 20.22 -28.39 -11.41
C TYR A 303 21.40 -29.36 -11.53
N GLY A 304 22.08 -29.41 -12.67
CA GLY A 304 23.26 -30.27 -12.87
C GLY A 304 24.42 -29.81 -12.01
N GLY A 305 24.61 -30.44 -10.84
CA GLY A 305 25.69 -30.12 -9.90
C GLY A 305 27.06 -30.63 -10.36
N SER A 306 27.63 -31.57 -9.61
CA SER A 306 28.97 -32.17 -9.79
C SER A 306 29.28 -32.72 -11.18
N GLU A 307 28.28 -33.01 -12.02
CA GLU A 307 28.48 -33.43 -13.42
C GLU A 307 28.96 -32.31 -14.35
N LEU A 308 28.60 -31.05 -14.08
CA LEU A 308 29.17 -29.90 -14.80
C LEU A 308 30.60 -29.62 -14.35
N LEU A 309 30.88 -29.88 -13.07
CA LEU A 309 32.22 -29.78 -12.46
C LEU A 309 33.17 -30.91 -12.90
N SER A 310 32.63 -32.06 -13.34
CA SER A 310 33.42 -33.21 -13.79
C SER A 310 33.74 -33.20 -15.29
N ARG A 311 33.11 -32.32 -16.09
CA ARG A 311 33.53 -32.06 -17.46
C ARG A 311 34.87 -31.31 -17.44
N LYS A 312 35.93 -32.00 -17.87
CA LYS A 312 37.33 -31.53 -17.91
C LYS A 312 37.58 -30.21 -18.65
N THR A 313 36.64 -29.70 -19.43
CA THR A 313 36.74 -28.43 -20.17
C THR A 313 35.74 -27.42 -19.64
N LEU A 314 36.10 -26.79 -18.53
CA LEU A 314 35.43 -25.58 -18.04
C LEU A 314 35.61 -24.45 -19.08
N THR A 315 34.49 -23.95 -19.59
CA THR A 315 34.46 -23.12 -20.81
C THR A 315 34.78 -21.66 -20.52
N ILE A 316 34.31 -21.12 -19.39
CA ILE A 316 34.47 -19.68 -19.09
C ILE A 316 35.90 -19.36 -18.65
N GLU A 317 36.51 -20.21 -17.84
CA GLU A 317 37.88 -20.09 -17.37
C GLU A 317 38.85 -20.10 -18.55
N SER A 318 38.61 -21.00 -19.51
CA SER A 318 39.44 -21.12 -20.72
C SER A 318 39.19 -19.97 -21.70
N ILE A 319 37.94 -19.50 -21.86
CA ILE A 319 37.60 -18.30 -22.64
C ILE A 319 38.29 -17.06 -22.05
N GLN A 320 38.17 -16.81 -20.74
CA GLN A 320 38.82 -15.67 -20.08
C GLN A 320 40.34 -15.74 -20.20
N ALA A 321 40.94 -16.92 -19.96
CA ALA A 321 42.39 -17.08 -20.06
C ALA A 321 42.90 -16.82 -21.48
N THR A 322 42.17 -17.30 -22.50
CA THR A 322 42.51 -17.08 -23.91
C THR A 322 42.47 -15.59 -24.25
N GLU A 323 41.43 -14.88 -23.82
CA GLU A 323 41.27 -13.47 -24.15
C GLU A 323 42.25 -12.57 -23.38
N ILE A 324 42.51 -12.88 -22.10
CA ILE A 324 43.57 -12.21 -21.33
C ILE A 324 44.93 -12.42 -22.01
N GLN A 325 45.22 -13.63 -22.52
CA GLN A 325 46.44 -13.88 -23.27
C GLN A 325 46.49 -13.12 -24.60
N LYS A 326 45.37 -12.98 -25.33
CA LYS A 326 45.32 -12.15 -26.54
C LYS A 326 45.65 -10.69 -26.22
N ILE A 327 45.05 -10.13 -25.17
CA ILE A 327 45.33 -8.75 -24.72
C ILE A 327 46.80 -8.59 -24.32
N LEU A 328 47.36 -9.55 -23.58
CA LEU A 328 48.77 -9.52 -23.18
C LEU A 328 49.73 -9.70 -24.36
N ASN A 329 49.31 -10.40 -25.43
CA ASN A 329 50.10 -10.64 -26.62
C ASN A 329 49.94 -9.57 -27.71
N ASP A 330 48.95 -8.70 -27.59
CA ASP A 330 48.77 -7.54 -28.46
C ASP A 330 49.98 -6.60 -28.33
N GLU A 331 50.71 -6.41 -29.43
CA GLU A 331 51.90 -5.55 -29.46
C GLU A 331 51.58 -4.10 -29.09
N SER A 332 50.35 -3.63 -29.32
CA SER A 332 49.93 -2.29 -28.94
C SER A 332 49.91 -2.10 -27.41
N PHE A 333 49.49 -3.13 -26.68
CA PHE A 333 49.46 -3.14 -25.22
C PHE A 333 50.86 -3.32 -24.62
N LYS A 334 51.73 -4.13 -25.26
CA LYS A 334 53.15 -4.24 -24.88
C LYS A 334 53.91 -2.92 -25.06
N ARG A 335 53.68 -2.21 -26.18
CA ARG A 335 54.28 -0.87 -26.41
C ARG A 335 53.79 0.17 -25.39
N PHE A 336 52.53 0.08 -24.98
CA PHE A 336 51.97 0.93 -23.92
C PHE A 336 52.62 0.66 -22.55
N LEU A 337 52.85 -0.61 -22.18
CA LEU A 337 53.52 -0.97 -20.93
C LEU A 337 55.03 -0.68 -20.94
N ASP A 338 55.71 -0.82 -22.08
CA ASP A 338 57.15 -0.56 -22.23
C ASP A 338 57.50 0.94 -22.38
N GLY A 339 56.52 1.84 -22.33
CA GLY A 339 56.73 3.29 -22.39
C GLY A 339 57.36 3.78 -23.70
N ARG A 340 57.28 2.99 -24.77
CA ARG A 340 57.79 3.35 -26.10
C ARG A 340 56.59 3.62 -27.02
N SER A 341 56.20 4.90 -27.09
CA SER A 341 55.30 5.44 -28.11
C SER A 341 55.98 5.45 -29.48
#